data_AF-A0A7V3PND5-F1
#
_entry.id   AF-A0A7V3PND5-F1
#
_cell.length_a   1.000
_cell.length_b   1.000
_cell.length_c   1.000
_cell.angle_alpha   90.00
_cell.angle_beta   90.00
_cell.angle_gamma   90.00
#
_symmetry.space_group_name_H-M   'P 1'
#
loop_
_entity.id
_entity.type
_entity.pdbx_description
1 polymer ?
#
loop_
_entity_poly.entity_id
_entity_poly.type
_entity_poly.pdbx_seq_one_letter_code
_entity_poly.pdbx_strand_id
1 'polypeptide(L)'
;YVGTAMAWGVNNNGWWGEGEIKFYIDGDTDFPTICGTGTEDYFGGAYNWDVGGQYVTYSAPFMGMHQVIRPDGAYRSQQRFAMYRWHIMDPIRFENDLRVTIQALGWRDRGRYLPLQDDIASVAYWYQTLPTAPFPPLPDKDYLEII
;
A
#
# COMPACT_ATOMS: atom_id res chain seq x y z
N TYR A 1 -3.50 -5.65 -14.52
CA TYR A 1 -3.11 -4.66 -13.49
C TYR A 1 -1.68 -4.20 -13.75
N VAL A 2 -1.46 -2.89 -13.83
CA VAL A 2 -0.16 -2.30 -14.20
C VAL A 2 0.47 -1.47 -13.08
N GLY A 3 -0.18 -1.36 -11.93
CA GLY A 3 0.46 -0.77 -10.74
C GLY A 3 -0.49 -0.04 -9.83
N THR A 4 0.08 0.51 -8.76
CA THR A 4 -0.63 1.34 -7.78
C THR A 4 0.29 2.41 -7.21
N ALA A 5 -0.31 3.55 -6.87
CA ALA A 5 0.26 4.52 -5.96
C ALA A 5 -0.50 4.44 -4.63
N MET A 6 0.22 4.58 -3.52
CA MET A 6 -0.35 4.43 -2.18
C MET A 6 0.19 5.49 -1.23
N ALA A 7 -0.70 6.08 -0.45
CA ALA A 7 -0.38 6.94 0.68
C ALA A 7 -0.79 6.25 1.97
N TRP A 8 0.07 6.35 2.98
CA TRP A 8 -0.13 5.69 4.28
C TRP A 8 0.20 6.67 5.40
N GLY A 9 -0.81 7.07 6.18
CA GLY A 9 -0.66 7.83 7.40
C GLY A 9 -0.75 6.91 8.60
N VAL A 10 0.34 6.80 9.36
CA VAL A 10 0.39 5.89 10.50
C VAL A 10 -0.15 6.58 11.74
N ASN A 11 -1.01 5.88 12.48
CA ASN A 11 -1.57 6.35 13.76
C ASN A 11 -0.92 5.64 14.96
N ASN A 12 0.15 4.88 14.73
CA ASN A 12 0.85 4.09 15.73
C ASN A 12 2.36 4.27 15.64
N ASN A 13 3.06 3.98 16.74
CA ASN A 13 4.49 4.18 16.91
C ASN A 13 5.33 2.92 16.60
N GLY A 14 4.67 1.79 16.29
CA GLY A 14 5.32 0.54 15.93
C GLY A 14 5.59 0.44 14.43
N TRP A 15 6.29 -0.62 14.02
CA TRP A 15 6.41 -0.97 12.62
C TRP A 15 5.03 -1.30 12.02
N TRP A 16 4.72 -0.72 10.87
CA TRP A 16 3.38 -0.68 10.27
C TRP A 16 3.27 -1.45 8.94
N GLY A 17 4.40 -1.83 8.34
CA GLY A 17 4.43 -2.36 6.98
C GLY A 17 4.47 -3.88 6.87
N GLU A 18 4.09 -4.65 7.90
CA GLU A 18 4.07 -6.13 7.85
C GLU A 18 2.97 -6.69 6.95
N GLY A 19 2.02 -5.85 6.52
CA GLY A 19 0.84 -6.29 5.81
C GLY A 19 1.12 -6.82 4.41
N GLU A 20 0.59 -8.01 4.12
CA GLU A 20 0.73 -8.64 2.80
C GLU A 20 -0.17 -7.94 1.78
N ILE A 21 0.36 -7.69 0.58
CA ILE A 21 -0.48 -7.49 -0.60
C ILE A 21 -0.92 -8.84 -1.16
N LYS A 22 -2.17 -8.94 -1.58
CA LYS A 22 -2.77 -10.19 -2.09
C LYS A 22 -3.51 -9.93 -3.38
N PHE A 23 -3.27 -10.79 -4.37
CA PHE A 23 -3.97 -10.78 -5.65
C PHE A 23 -4.78 -12.07 -5.77
N TYR A 24 -6.09 -11.90 -5.81
CA TYR A 24 -7.07 -12.94 -6.10
C TYR A 24 -7.43 -12.80 -7.57
N ILE A 25 -7.18 -13.85 -8.35
CA ILE A 25 -7.25 -13.82 -9.81
C ILE A 25 -8.27 -14.86 -10.26
N ASP A 26 -9.17 -14.47 -11.18
CA ASP A 26 -10.05 -15.36 -11.93
C ASP A 26 -10.85 -16.35 -11.06
N GLY A 27 -11.55 -15.83 -10.05
CA GLY A 27 -12.45 -16.59 -9.17
C GLY A 27 -11.85 -17.05 -7.85
N ASP A 28 -10.60 -16.70 -7.54
CA ASP A 28 -9.99 -16.94 -6.22
C ASP A 28 -10.83 -16.36 -5.07
N THR A 29 -11.20 -17.19 -4.10
CA THR A 29 -12.00 -16.77 -2.93
C THR A 29 -11.17 -16.68 -1.65
N ASP A 30 -10.83 -17.84 -1.07
CA ASP A 30 -10.25 -17.95 0.27
C ASP A 30 -8.74 -17.70 0.27
N PHE A 31 -8.08 -18.07 -0.82
CA PHE A 31 -6.63 -17.97 -0.97
C PHE A 31 -6.26 -17.17 -2.22
N PRO A 32 -5.32 -16.23 -2.14
CA PRO A 32 -4.87 -15.49 -3.31
C PRO A 32 -3.87 -16.33 -4.13
N THR A 33 -3.94 -16.21 -5.46
CA THR A 33 -2.89 -16.74 -6.36
C THR A 33 -1.52 -16.11 -6.09
N ILE A 34 -1.46 -14.82 -5.75
CA ILE A 34 -0.21 -14.13 -5.38
C ILE A 34 -0.36 -13.55 -3.98
N CYS A 35 0.53 -13.97 -3.07
CA CYS A 35 0.64 -13.45 -1.71
C CYS A 35 2.04 -12.84 -1.52
N GLY A 36 2.08 -11.54 -1.21
CA GLY A 36 3.31 -10.87 -0.80
C GLY A 36 3.67 -11.18 0.65
N THR A 37 4.80 -10.64 1.11
CA THR A 37 5.36 -10.89 2.45
C THR A 37 5.30 -9.69 3.38
N GLY A 38 5.14 -8.49 2.82
CA GLY A 38 5.09 -7.23 3.55
C GLY A 38 4.76 -6.08 2.60
N THR A 39 4.32 -4.97 3.16
CA THR A 39 4.00 -3.75 2.42
C THR A 39 5.29 -3.13 1.89
N GLU A 40 6.35 -3.11 2.70
CA GLU A 40 7.67 -2.68 2.27
C GLU A 40 8.24 -3.55 1.17
N ASP A 41 8.11 -4.86 1.31
CA ASP A 41 8.61 -5.82 0.33
C ASP A 41 7.93 -5.60 -1.02
N TYR A 42 6.61 -5.36 -1.02
CA TYR A 42 5.89 -5.07 -2.25
C TYR A 42 6.38 -3.79 -2.92
N PHE A 43 6.70 -2.75 -2.15
CA PHE A 43 7.24 -1.49 -2.66
C PHE A 43 8.77 -1.46 -2.67
N GLY A 44 9.44 -2.60 -2.85
CA GLY A 44 10.89 -2.68 -3.12
C GLY A 44 11.78 -2.25 -1.95
N GLY A 45 11.23 -2.25 -0.74
CA GLY A 45 11.95 -2.09 0.51
C GLY A 45 12.47 -3.40 1.07
N ALA A 46 13.15 -3.26 2.21
CA ALA A 46 13.47 -4.31 3.15
C ALA A 46 13.80 -3.63 4.48
N TYR A 47 13.67 -4.35 5.61
CA TYR A 47 14.03 -3.82 6.94
C TYR A 47 13.42 -2.44 7.20
N ASN A 48 12.13 -2.28 6.91
CA ASN A 48 11.37 -1.05 7.14
C ASN A 48 11.86 0.17 6.34
N TRP A 49 12.69 0.01 5.30
CA TRP A 49 13.48 1.10 4.69
C TRP A 49 14.34 1.88 5.70
N ASP A 50 14.68 1.26 6.82
CA ASP A 50 15.51 1.86 7.86
C ASP A 50 16.98 1.77 7.46
N VAL A 51 17.64 2.94 7.38
CA VAL A 51 19.09 3.04 7.26
C VAL A 51 19.61 3.92 8.39
N GLY A 52 20.18 3.27 9.41
CA GLY A 52 20.79 3.98 10.54
C GLY A 52 19.77 4.57 11.53
N GLY A 53 18.64 3.89 11.72
CA GLY A 53 17.55 4.31 12.61
C GLY A 53 16.60 5.33 11.97
N GLN A 54 16.58 5.43 10.65
CA GLN A 54 15.82 6.44 9.91
C GLN A 54 15.26 5.86 8.62
N TYR A 55 13.99 6.13 8.33
CA TYR A 55 13.42 5.88 7.01
C TYR A 55 14.17 6.66 5.93
N VAL A 56 14.62 5.96 4.88
CA VAL A 56 15.26 6.57 3.71
C VAL A 56 14.38 6.39 2.49
N THR A 57 14.08 7.52 1.83
CA THR A 57 13.33 7.53 0.58
C THR A 57 14.18 7.03 -0.58
N TYR A 58 13.53 6.41 -1.55
CA TYR A 58 14.16 6.07 -2.82
C TYR A 58 13.16 6.21 -3.97
N SER A 59 13.68 6.39 -5.18
CA SER A 59 12.89 6.48 -6.41
C SER A 59 13.59 5.72 -7.52
N ALA A 60 12.95 4.68 -8.04
CA ALA A 60 13.39 3.94 -9.20
C ALA A 60 12.31 3.98 -10.30
N PRO A 61 12.61 3.61 -11.55
CA PRO A 61 11.66 3.72 -12.66
C PRO A 61 10.31 3.03 -12.42
N PHE A 62 10.31 1.89 -11.70
CA PHE A 62 9.13 1.05 -11.53
C PHE A 62 8.65 0.89 -10.09
N MET A 63 9.38 1.39 -9.09
CA MET A 63 8.92 1.36 -7.70
C MET A 63 9.67 2.39 -6.85
N GLY A 64 9.09 2.77 -5.72
CA GLY A 64 9.69 3.76 -4.82
C GLY A 64 8.87 4.02 -3.57
N MET A 65 9.55 4.31 -2.46
CA MET A 65 8.99 5.07 -1.34
C MET A 65 9.58 6.48 -1.41
N HIS A 66 8.93 7.33 -2.20
CA HIS A 66 9.50 8.61 -2.64
C HIS A 66 9.26 9.75 -1.64
N GLN A 67 8.35 9.59 -0.68
CA GLN A 67 8.04 10.61 0.32
C GLN A 67 7.89 10.01 1.71
N VAL A 68 8.52 10.68 2.68
CA VAL A 68 8.29 10.50 4.11
C VAL A 68 8.02 11.88 4.71
N ILE A 69 6.78 12.14 5.11
CA ILE A 69 6.39 13.32 5.87
C ILE A 69 6.63 13.01 7.34
N ARG A 70 7.55 13.74 7.95
CA ARG A 70 7.97 13.54 9.33
C ARG A 70 7.15 14.45 10.26
N PRO A 71 6.89 14.00 11.50
CA PRO A 71 6.27 14.85 12.47
C PRO A 71 7.18 16.02 12.85
N ASP A 72 6.58 17.16 13.21
CA ASP A 72 7.30 18.36 13.64
C ASP A 72 7.36 18.53 15.17
N GLY A 73 6.79 17.56 15.91
CA GLY A 73 6.71 17.60 17.37
C GLY A 73 5.62 18.52 17.92
N ALA A 74 4.79 19.11 17.06
CA ALA A 74 3.68 19.96 17.42
C ALA A 74 2.41 19.53 16.68
N TYR A 75 1.91 20.35 15.75
CA TYR A 75 0.63 20.15 15.07
C TYR A 75 0.69 19.11 13.95
N ARG A 76 1.88 18.87 13.36
CA ARG A 76 2.08 17.75 12.42
C ARG A 76 2.62 16.58 13.22
N SER A 77 1.73 15.88 13.90
CA SER A 77 2.09 14.78 14.81
C SER A 77 2.22 13.43 14.12
N GLN A 78 1.57 13.24 12.97
CA GLN A 78 1.55 11.96 12.26
C GLN A 78 2.65 11.86 11.21
N GLN A 79 3.24 10.67 11.11
CA GLN A 79 4.14 10.33 10.01
C GLN A 79 3.33 9.81 8.82
N ARG A 80 3.69 10.25 7.61
CA ARG A 80 2.99 9.80 6.38
C ARG A 80 4.00 9.36 5.32
N PHE A 81 3.62 8.37 4.52
CA PHE A 81 4.46 7.75 3.51
C PHE A 81 3.75 7.78 2.16
N ALA A 82 4.50 7.99 1.08
CA ALA A 82 3.98 7.82 -0.28
C ALA A 82 4.84 6.85 -1.08
N MET A 83 4.18 5.88 -1.69
CA MET A 83 4.79 4.73 -2.35
C MET A 83 4.17 4.51 -3.72
N TYR A 84 4.92 3.90 -4.64
CA TYR A 84 4.40 3.45 -5.92
C TYR A 84 5.08 2.16 -6.37
N ARG A 85 4.35 1.36 -7.14
CA ARG A 85 4.89 0.24 -7.93
C ARG A 85 4.16 0.12 -9.25
N TRP A 86 4.93 0.00 -10.33
CA TRP A 86 4.49 -0.13 -11.71
C TRP A 86 4.88 -1.50 -12.25
N HIS A 87 3.88 -2.32 -12.54
CA HIS A 87 4.04 -3.63 -13.16
C HIS A 87 4.10 -3.52 -14.69
N ILE A 88 5.09 -2.77 -15.20
CA ILE A 88 5.27 -2.55 -16.65
C ILE A 88 5.91 -3.78 -17.30
N MET A 89 7.00 -4.27 -16.70
CA MET A 89 7.75 -5.42 -17.21
C MET A 89 7.17 -6.76 -16.69
N ASP A 90 6.37 -6.70 -15.63
CA ASP A 90 5.80 -7.83 -14.89
C ASP A 90 4.28 -7.65 -14.63
N PRO A 91 3.47 -7.40 -15.67
CA PRO A 91 2.04 -7.13 -15.48
C PRO A 91 1.30 -8.33 -14.92
N ILE A 92 0.43 -8.05 -13.94
CA ILE A 92 -0.47 -9.06 -13.34
C ILE A 92 -1.71 -9.14 -14.22
N ARG A 93 -1.86 -10.28 -14.90
CA ARG A 93 -2.93 -10.55 -15.87
C ARG A 93 -4.07 -11.31 -15.21
N PHE A 94 -5.27 -11.12 -15.72
CA PHE A 94 -6.52 -11.78 -15.32
C PHE A 94 -7.41 -11.88 -16.55
N GLU A 95 -8.29 -12.88 -16.59
CA GLU A 95 -9.26 -13.10 -17.67
C GLU A 95 -10.67 -12.62 -17.31
N ASN A 96 -11.13 -12.91 -16.10
CA ASN A 96 -12.51 -12.70 -15.66
C ASN A 96 -12.61 -11.63 -14.57
N ASP A 97 -11.82 -11.76 -13.50
CA ASP A 97 -11.88 -10.86 -12.36
C ASP A 97 -10.53 -10.74 -11.64
N LEU A 98 -10.35 -9.59 -10.99
CA LEU A 98 -9.18 -9.29 -10.19
C LEU A 98 -9.62 -8.57 -8.92
N ARG A 99 -9.27 -9.13 -7.77
CA ARG A 99 -9.36 -8.44 -6.48
C ARG A 99 -7.96 -8.30 -5.89
N VAL A 100 -7.56 -7.06 -5.62
CA VAL A 100 -6.30 -6.74 -4.96
C VAL A 100 -6.58 -6.16 -3.59
N THR A 101 -5.92 -6.69 -2.56
CA THR A 101 -6.05 -6.21 -1.18
C THR A 101 -4.68 -6.00 -0.58
N ILE A 102 -4.55 -5.03 0.32
CA ILE A 102 -3.38 -4.89 1.20
C ILE A 102 -3.85 -4.94 2.65
N GLN A 103 -3.10 -5.61 3.51
CA GLN A 103 -3.44 -5.67 4.93
C GLN A 103 -2.88 -4.45 5.65
N ALA A 104 -3.70 -3.80 6.48
CA ALA A 104 -3.22 -2.82 7.44
C ALA A 104 -2.71 -3.56 8.68
N LEU A 105 -1.47 -4.04 8.62
CA LEU A 105 -0.88 -4.92 9.63
C LEU A 105 0.54 -4.48 9.99
N GLY A 106 0.79 -4.30 11.29
CA GLY A 106 2.10 -3.96 11.84
C GLY A 106 2.59 -4.99 12.85
N TRP A 107 3.66 -4.63 13.57
CA TRP A 107 4.25 -5.48 14.60
C TRP A 107 3.78 -5.09 16.00
N ARG A 108 3.38 -6.09 16.80
CA ARG A 108 3.09 -6.00 18.23
C ARG A 108 4.18 -6.72 19.03
N ASP A 109 4.24 -6.44 20.33
CA ASP A 109 5.08 -7.18 21.25
C ASP A 109 4.86 -8.71 21.23
N ARG A 110 5.92 -9.43 21.63
CA ARG A 110 5.92 -10.89 21.83
C ARG A 110 5.60 -11.70 20.56
N GLY A 111 6.06 -11.23 19.40
CA GLY A 111 5.95 -11.96 18.13
C GLY A 111 4.52 -12.01 17.58
N ARG A 112 3.71 -10.99 17.86
CA ARG A 112 2.32 -10.92 17.41
C ARG A 112 2.17 -9.82 16.38
N TYR A 113 1.25 -9.99 15.45
CA TYR A 113 0.86 -8.93 14.55
C TYR A 113 -0.13 -7.96 15.22
N LEU A 114 -0.14 -6.73 14.70
CA LEU A 114 -0.98 -5.63 15.12
C LEU A 114 -1.90 -5.21 13.98
N PRO A 115 -3.20 -5.51 14.04
CA PRO A 115 -4.17 -4.86 13.16
C PRO A 115 -4.11 -3.35 13.37
N LEU A 116 -3.93 -2.60 12.28
CA LEU A 116 -3.74 -1.15 12.31
C LEU A 116 -5.07 -0.41 12.08
N GLN A 117 -5.09 0.85 12.50
CA GLN A 117 -6.18 1.79 12.28
C GLN A 117 -5.59 3.06 11.65
N ASP A 118 -4.94 2.87 10.51
CA ASP A 118 -4.18 3.89 9.80
C ASP A 118 -5.02 4.53 8.68
N ASP A 119 -4.64 5.73 8.27
CA ASP A 119 -5.24 6.41 7.13
C ASP A 119 -4.57 5.94 5.84
N ILE A 120 -5.29 5.21 4.99
CA ILE A 120 -4.74 4.64 3.76
C ILE A 120 -5.52 5.14 2.56
N ALA A 121 -4.81 5.65 1.55
CA ALA A 121 -5.37 5.99 0.26
C ALA A 121 -4.58 5.30 -0.86
N SER A 122 -5.25 4.89 -1.94
CA SER A 122 -4.57 4.28 -3.08
C SER A 122 -5.26 4.61 -4.41
N VAL A 123 -4.47 4.56 -5.48
CA VAL A 123 -4.95 4.64 -6.86
C VAL A 123 -4.36 3.47 -7.62
N ALA A 124 -5.23 2.56 -8.06
CA ALA A 124 -4.85 1.42 -8.88
C ALA A 124 -4.98 1.75 -10.38
N TYR A 125 -4.06 1.20 -11.17
CA TYR A 125 -4.01 1.38 -12.62
C TYR A 125 -4.07 0.02 -13.31
N TRP A 126 -4.97 -0.15 -14.27
CA TRP A 126 -5.10 -1.39 -15.04
C TRP A 126 -5.73 -1.11 -16.40
N TYR A 127 -5.65 -2.13 -17.26
CA TYR A 127 -6.35 -2.19 -18.53
C TYR A 127 -7.25 -3.41 -18.51
N GLN A 128 -8.43 -3.29 -19.11
CA GLN A 128 -9.36 -4.38 -19.33
C GLN A 128 -10.19 -4.12 -20.58
N THR A 129 -10.78 -5.17 -21.14
CA THR A 129 -11.81 -5.04 -22.16
C THR A 129 -13.10 -4.48 -21.54
N LEU A 130 -13.82 -3.65 -22.29
CA LEU A 130 -15.11 -3.09 -21.85
C LEU A 130 -16.24 -4.11 -22.03
N PRO A 131 -17.31 -4.04 -21.21
CA PRO A 131 -17.59 -3.01 -20.19
C PRO A 131 -16.82 -3.24 -18.87
N THR A 132 -16.68 -2.18 -18.06
CA THR A 132 -16.19 -2.28 -16.69
C THR A 132 -17.35 -2.47 -15.71
N ALA A 133 -17.06 -2.98 -14.52
CA ALA A 133 -17.96 -2.79 -13.38
C ALA A 133 -18.15 -1.28 -13.12
N PRO A 134 -19.33 -0.85 -12.65
CA PRO A 134 -19.54 0.54 -12.24
C PRO A 134 -18.66 0.86 -11.03
N PHE A 135 -18.09 2.06 -11.00
CA PHE A 135 -17.32 2.54 -9.86
C PHE A 135 -18.23 3.21 -8.82
N PRO A 136 -17.87 3.14 -7.53
CA PRO A 136 -18.50 4.00 -6.53
C PRO A 136 -18.27 5.48 -6.89
N PRO A 137 -19.14 6.39 -6.45
CA PRO A 137 -18.91 7.82 -6.63
C PRO A 137 -17.63 8.23 -5.93
N LEU A 138 -16.92 9.21 -6.50
CA LEU A 138 -15.80 9.84 -5.82
C LEU A 138 -16.33 10.53 -4.55
N PRO A 139 -15.62 10.41 -3.41
CA PRO A 139 -15.95 11.18 -2.23
C PRO A 139 -15.83 12.69 -2.51
N ASP A 140 -16.54 13.49 -1.72
CA ASP A 140 -16.47 14.94 -1.83
C ASP A 140 -15.11 15.49 -1.34
N LYS A 141 -14.89 16.79 -1.59
CA LYS A 141 -13.64 17.48 -1.26
C LYS A 141 -13.31 17.42 0.24
N ASP A 142 -14.31 17.54 1.10
CA ASP A 142 -14.12 17.66 2.54
C ASP A 142 -13.84 16.27 3.15
N TYR A 143 -14.45 15.22 2.61
CA TYR A 143 -14.09 13.84 2.94
C TYR A 143 -12.65 13.50 2.55
N LEU A 144 -12.17 14.03 1.41
CA LEU A 144 -10.80 13.83 0.93
C LEU A 144 -9.77 14.73 1.63
N GLU A 145 -10.20 15.63 2.52
CA GLU A 145 -9.30 16.48 3.29
C GLU A 145 -8.43 15.63 4.22
N ILE A 146 -7.12 15.88 4.19
CA ILE A 146 -6.17 15.27 5.12
C ILE A 146 -6.21 16.09 6.40
N ILE A 147 -6.89 15.55 7.41
CA ILE A 147 -7.02 16.15 8.76
C ILE A 147 -5.81 15.80 9.63
#